data_AF-A0A9P8I519-F1
#
_entry.id   AF-A0A9P8I519-F1
#
_cell.length_a   1.000
_cell.length_b   1.000
_cell.length_c   1.000
_cell.angle_alpha   90.00
_cell.angle_beta   90.00
_cell.angle_gamma   90.00
#
_symmetry.space_group_name_H-M   'P 1'
#
loop_
_entity.id
_entity.type
_entity.pdbx_description
1 polymer ?
#
loop_
_entity_poly.entity_id
_entity_poly.type
_entity_poly.pdbx_seq_one_letter_code
_entity_poly.pdbx_strand_id
1 'polypeptide(L)'
;VFRKASSEAIDLISRLLEYTPTQRLSAVEAMCHPFFDDLRDPNTRLPDSRHANGAIRDLPNLFDFSRHELSIAPELNQRLVPPHARPALIARGLDIDSFVPLTKDEMMARLD
;
A
#
# COMPACT_ATOMS: atom_id res chain seq x y z
N VAL A 1 -21.76 14.73 -2.35
CA VAL A 1 -20.36 14.69 -2.82
C VAL A 1 -19.84 13.25 -3.01
N PHE A 2 -20.39 12.21 -2.36
CA PHE A 2 -20.09 10.80 -2.69
C PHE A 2 -21.34 9.91 -2.69
N ARG A 3 -22.23 10.03 -3.70
CA ARG A 3 -23.53 9.31 -3.70
C ARG A 3 -23.44 7.80 -4.04
N LYS A 4 -22.26 7.31 -4.43
CA LYS A 4 -22.00 5.89 -4.83
C LYS A 4 -20.72 5.31 -4.22
N ALA A 5 -20.10 6.00 -3.26
CA ALA A 5 -18.88 5.47 -2.64
C ALA A 5 -19.24 4.29 -1.73
N SER A 6 -18.39 3.25 -1.73
CA SER A 6 -18.48 2.14 -0.78
C SER A 6 -18.33 2.66 0.66
N SER A 7 -18.87 1.93 1.63
CA SER A 7 -18.69 2.23 3.07
C SER A 7 -17.22 2.42 3.42
N GLU A 8 -16.36 1.55 2.88
CA GLU A 8 -14.91 1.57 3.10
C GLU A 8 -14.24 2.84 2.58
N ALA A 9 -14.70 3.37 1.45
CA ALA A 9 -14.17 4.61 0.89
C ALA A 9 -14.52 5.81 1.76
N ILE A 10 -15.74 5.82 2.30
CA ILE A 10 -16.20 6.90 3.19
C ILE A 10 -15.41 6.84 4.51
N ASP A 11 -15.24 5.66 5.10
CA ASP A 11 -14.46 5.49 6.34
C ASP A 11 -13.01 5.94 6.18
N LEU A 12 -12.35 5.55 5.09
CA LEU A 12 -10.99 5.99 4.78
C LEU A 12 -10.89 7.52 4.68
N ILE A 13 -11.82 8.15 3.96
CA ILE A 13 -11.83 9.61 3.78
C ILE A 13 -12.09 10.31 5.12
N SER A 14 -13.00 9.80 5.94
CA SER A 14 -13.27 10.35 7.27
C SER A 14 -12.03 10.34 8.16
N ARG A 15 -11.21 9.27 8.12
CA ARG A 15 -9.97 9.18 8.91
C ARG A 15 -8.81 10.01 8.34
N LEU A 16 -8.86 10.36 7.06
CA LEU A 16 -7.87 11.25 6.43
C LEU A 16 -8.21 12.72 6.62
N LEU A 17 -9.50 13.08 6.54
CA LEU A 17 -10.00 14.45 6.66
C LEU A 17 -10.32 14.83 8.11
N GLU A 18 -9.42 14.49 9.03
CA GLU A 18 -9.48 14.90 10.43
C GLU A 18 -8.90 16.30 10.61
N TYR A 19 -9.59 17.11 11.44
CA TYR A 19 -9.12 18.46 11.78
C TYR A 19 -7.83 18.39 12.60
N THR A 20 -7.76 17.42 13.52
CA THR A 20 -6.59 17.22 14.36
C THR A 20 -5.52 16.45 13.57
N PRO A 21 -4.36 17.05 13.26
CA PRO A 21 -3.37 16.42 12.37
C PRO A 21 -2.79 15.13 12.93
N THR A 22 -2.70 15.00 14.27
CA THR A 22 -2.19 13.79 14.93
C THR A 22 -3.17 12.63 14.95
N GLN A 23 -4.46 12.88 14.66
CA GLN A 23 -5.47 11.82 14.54
C GLN A 23 -5.64 11.35 13.10
N ARG A 24 -4.99 12.01 12.13
CA ARG A 24 -5.03 11.58 10.74
C ARG A 24 -4.31 10.25 10.60
N LEU A 25 -4.93 9.39 9.80
CA LEU A 25 -4.33 8.12 9.42
C LEU A 25 -3.00 8.35 8.70
N SER A 26 -1.94 7.66 9.13
CA SER A 26 -0.64 7.70 8.44
C SER A 26 -0.78 7.11 7.04
N ALA A 27 0.08 7.50 6.10
CA ALA A 27 0.07 6.96 4.73
C ALA A 27 0.19 5.43 4.72
N VAL A 28 1.02 4.86 5.60
CA VAL A 28 1.22 3.41 5.69
C VAL A 28 -0.01 2.69 6.24
N GLU A 29 -0.68 3.29 7.22
CA GLU A 29 -1.92 2.78 7.79
C GLU A 29 -3.07 2.89 6.78
N ALA A 30 -3.15 4.00 6.03
CA ALA A 30 -4.12 4.21 4.97
C ALA A 30 -3.96 3.18 3.85
N MET A 31 -2.73 2.84 3.46
CA MET A 31 -2.49 1.76 2.50
C MET A 31 -3.03 0.42 3.02
N CYS A 32 -2.96 0.15 4.33
CA CYS A 32 -3.50 -1.06 4.96
C CYS A 32 -5.03 -1.14 5.06
N HIS A 33 -5.74 -0.09 4.64
CA HIS A 33 -7.20 -0.01 4.75
C HIS A 33 -7.91 -1.07 3.88
N PRO A 34 -9.07 -1.61 4.31
CA PRO A 34 -9.85 -2.58 3.51
C PRO A 34 -10.29 -2.06 2.14
N PHE A 35 -10.38 -0.74 1.99
CA PHE A 35 -10.65 -0.11 0.70
C PHE A 35 -9.66 -0.53 -0.41
N PHE A 36 -8.41 -0.87 -0.04
CA PHE A 36 -7.39 -1.34 -0.97
C PHE A 36 -7.26 -2.87 -1.03
N ASP A 37 -8.12 -3.64 -0.34
CA ASP A 37 -8.06 -5.11 -0.36
C ASP A 37 -8.30 -5.66 -1.76
N ASP A 38 -9.16 -5.02 -2.56
CA ASP A 38 -9.38 -5.39 -3.96
C ASP A 38 -8.06 -5.32 -4.77
N LEU A 39 -7.18 -4.35 -4.49
CA LEU A 39 -5.88 -4.26 -5.18
C LEU A 39 -4.89 -5.34 -4.73
N ARG A 40 -5.12 -5.96 -3.57
CA ARG A 40 -4.34 -7.10 -3.06
C ARG A 40 -4.81 -8.43 -3.64
N ASP A 41 -5.94 -8.47 -4.33
CA ASP A 41 -6.38 -9.67 -5.02
C ASP A 41 -5.61 -9.81 -6.35
N PRO A 42 -4.89 -10.93 -6.56
CA PRO A 42 -4.17 -11.18 -7.82
C PRO A 42 -5.08 -11.27 -9.06
N ASN A 43 -6.39 -11.42 -8.87
CA ASN A 43 -7.39 -11.47 -9.95
C ASN A 43 -7.93 -10.08 -10.32
N THR A 44 -7.61 -9.04 -9.57
CA THR A 44 -8.07 -7.69 -9.91
C THR A 44 -7.40 -7.20 -11.18
N ARG A 45 -8.21 -6.60 -12.05
CA ARG A 45 -7.79 -6.09 -13.36
C ARG A 45 -8.32 -4.68 -13.52
N LEU A 46 -7.61 -3.87 -14.30
CA LEU A 46 -8.11 -2.53 -14.57
C LEU A 46 -9.41 -2.63 -15.38
N PRO A 47 -10.51 -2.00 -14.92
CA PRO A 47 -11.67 -1.83 -15.79
C PRO A 47 -11.24 -0.91 -16.94
N ASP A 48 -11.38 -1.41 -18.17
CA ASP A 48 -10.95 -0.68 -19.37
C ASP A 48 -11.86 0.53 -19.60
N SER A 49 -11.52 1.65 -18.95
CA SER A 49 -12.32 2.88 -19.00
C SER A 49 -12.06 3.71 -20.25
N ARG A 50 -11.15 3.29 -21.15
CA ARG A 50 -10.70 4.13 -22.27
C ARG A 50 -10.90 3.55 -23.66
N HIS A 51 -11.03 2.22 -23.85
CA HIS A 51 -11.27 1.66 -25.18
C HIS A 51 -12.30 0.52 -25.14
N ALA A 52 -13.41 0.69 -25.88
CA ALA A 52 -14.53 -0.27 -25.96
C ALA A 52 -14.18 -1.61 -26.65
N ASN A 53 -12.91 -1.79 -27.05
CA ASN A 53 -12.38 -2.94 -27.76
C ASN A 53 -10.97 -3.35 -27.26
N GLY A 54 -10.53 -2.86 -26.09
CA GLY A 54 -9.19 -3.04 -25.55
C GLY A 54 -9.08 -4.23 -24.58
N ALA A 55 -7.92 -4.91 -24.60
CA ALA A 55 -7.65 -6.08 -23.78
C ALA A 55 -7.64 -5.77 -22.28
N ILE A 56 -8.08 -6.73 -21.47
CA ILE A 56 -7.91 -6.74 -20.02
C ILE A 56 -6.45 -6.45 -19.68
N ARG A 57 -6.19 -5.35 -18.96
CA ARG A 57 -4.84 -4.94 -18.60
C ARG A 57 -4.58 -5.27 -17.13
N ASP A 58 -3.46 -5.94 -16.87
CA ASP A 58 -2.99 -6.23 -15.52
C ASP A 58 -2.68 -4.93 -14.76
N LEU A 59 -2.82 -4.99 -13.43
CA LEU A 59 -2.40 -3.91 -12.55
C LEU A 59 -0.90 -3.63 -12.73
N PRO A 60 -0.46 -2.37 -12.61
CA PRO A 60 0.97 -2.08 -12.52
C PRO A 60 1.56 -2.76 -11.28
N ASN A 61 2.89 -2.76 -11.15
CA ASN A 61 3.52 -3.27 -9.94
C ASN A 61 3.13 -2.35 -8.76
N LEU A 62 2.40 -2.90 -7.79
CA LEU A 62 1.88 -2.15 -6.64
C LEU A 62 2.64 -2.46 -5.34
N PHE A 63 3.45 -3.51 -5.32
CA PHE A 63 4.04 -4.08 -4.10
C PHE A 63 5.57 -4.10 -4.14
N ASP A 64 6.21 -3.21 -4.90
CA ASP A 64 7.66 -3.06 -5.01
C ASP A 64 8.27 -2.16 -3.92
N PHE A 65 7.88 -2.41 -2.68
CA PHE A 65 8.40 -1.66 -1.53
C PHE A 65 9.91 -1.83 -1.37
N SER A 66 10.56 -0.73 -1.01
CA SER A 66 11.95 -0.66 -0.63
C SER A 66 12.16 -1.01 0.85
N ARG A 67 13.40 -1.30 1.22
CA ARG A 67 13.80 -1.48 2.63
C ARG A 67 13.46 -0.26 3.49
N HIS A 68 13.54 0.94 2.93
CA HIS A 68 13.23 2.17 3.64
C HIS A 68 11.73 2.26 3.96
N GLU A 69 10.86 1.96 3.00
CA GLU A 69 9.41 2.00 3.17
C GLU A 69 8.93 0.95 4.18
N LEU A 70 9.47 -0.28 4.09
CA LEU A 70 9.14 -1.37 5.03
C LEU A 70 9.68 -1.14 6.45
N SER A 71 10.63 -0.22 6.63
CA SER A 71 11.15 0.14 7.96
C SER A 71 10.30 1.17 8.68
N ILE A 72 9.36 1.85 7.99
CA ILE A 72 8.52 2.90 8.60
C ILE A 72 7.55 2.32 9.63
N ALA A 73 6.88 1.22 9.29
CA ALA A 73 5.94 0.54 10.16
C ALA A 73 6.05 -0.98 9.97
N PRO A 74 7.07 -1.62 10.57
CA PRO A 74 7.36 -3.04 10.33
C PRO A 74 6.22 -3.98 10.75
N GLU A 75 5.42 -3.56 11.73
CA GLU A 75 4.21 -4.27 12.18
C GLU A 75 3.13 -4.40 11.09
N LEU A 76 3.10 -3.46 10.13
CA LEU A 76 2.11 -3.44 9.04
C LEU A 76 2.59 -4.16 7.77
N ASN A 77 3.86 -4.58 7.71
CA ASN A 77 4.45 -5.19 6.51
C ASN A 77 3.68 -6.44 6.04
N GLN A 78 3.15 -7.24 6.97
CA GLN A 78 2.36 -8.42 6.65
C GLN A 78 1.03 -8.09 5.95
N ARG A 79 0.49 -6.89 6.17
CA ARG A 79 -0.76 -6.40 5.56
C ARG A 79 -0.51 -5.58 4.30
N LEU A 80 0.63 -4.89 4.23
CA LEU A 80 1.08 -4.18 3.02
C LEU A 80 1.41 -5.14 1.90
N VAL A 81 2.11 -6.24 2.19
CA VAL A 81 2.58 -7.18 1.16
C VAL A 81 1.72 -8.44 1.14
N PRO A 82 0.91 -8.66 0.10
CA PRO A 82 0.12 -9.87 -0.04
C PRO A 82 1.01 -11.09 -0.33
N PRO A 83 0.54 -12.33 -0.04
CA PRO A 83 1.32 -13.55 -0.21
C PRO A 83 1.92 -13.74 -1.60
N HIS A 84 1.20 -13.32 -2.65
CA HIS A 84 1.65 -13.45 -4.04
C HIS A 84 2.79 -12.48 -4.41
N ALA A 85 2.96 -11.38 -3.67
CA ALA A 85 4.01 -10.39 -3.89
C ALA A 85 5.30 -10.71 -3.12
N ARG A 86 5.23 -11.56 -2.08
CA ARG A 86 6.40 -11.97 -1.27
C ARG A 86 7.55 -12.55 -2.11
N PRO A 87 7.32 -13.44 -3.10
CA PRO A 87 8.41 -13.99 -3.90
C PRO A 87 9.18 -12.92 -4.68
N ALA A 88 8.48 -11.86 -5.14
CA ALA A 88 9.11 -10.76 -5.87
C ALA A 88 10.02 -9.91 -4.96
N LEU A 89 9.65 -9.73 -3.68
CA LEU A 89 10.48 -9.05 -2.70
C LEU A 89 11.67 -9.91 -2.24
N ILE A 90 11.46 -11.22 -2.05
CA ILE A 90 12.53 -12.17 -1.71
C ILE A 90 13.57 -12.22 -2.83
N ALA A 91 13.14 -12.20 -4.10
CA ALA A 91 14.05 -12.11 -5.25
C ALA A 91 14.93 -10.83 -5.24
N ARG A 92 14.49 -9.79 -4.54
CA ARG A 92 15.24 -8.54 -4.32
C ARG A 92 16.06 -8.56 -3.01
N GLY A 93 16.08 -9.68 -2.30
CA GLY A 93 16.76 -9.82 -1.01
C GLY A 93 16.01 -9.22 0.18
N LEU A 94 14.71 -8.96 0.04
CA LEU A 94 13.85 -8.43 1.11
C LEU A 94 12.94 -9.54 1.62
N ASP A 95 13.34 -10.16 2.73
CA ASP A 95 12.53 -11.12 3.46
C ASP A 95 11.70 -10.38 4.53
N ILE A 96 10.38 -10.56 4.52
CA ILE A 96 9.45 -9.90 5.45
C ILE A 96 9.47 -10.58 6.83
N ASP A 97 9.63 -11.89 6.87
CA ASP A 97 9.58 -12.69 8.09
C ASP A 97 10.89 -12.56 8.88
N SER A 98 12.00 -12.26 8.21
CA SER A 98 13.31 -11.97 8.83
C SER A 98 13.73 -10.49 8.70
N PHE A 99 12.79 -9.58 8.48
CA PHE A 99 13.08 -8.18 8.21
C PHE A 99 13.70 -7.47 9.43
N VAL A 100 14.87 -6.85 9.24
CA VAL A 100 15.50 -5.98 10.24
C VAL A 100 15.26 -4.51 9.84
N PRO A 101 14.41 -3.77 10.57
CA PRO A 101 14.14 -2.36 10.30
C PRO A 101 15.41 -1.52 10.35
N LEU A 102 15.49 -0.52 9.49
CA LEU A 102 16.55 0.48 9.53
C LEU A 102 16.49 1.25 10.86
N THR A 103 17.65 1.56 11.40
CA THR A 103 17.77 2.42 12.58
C THR A 103 17.38 3.85 12.22
N LYS A 104 17.02 4.65 13.23
CA LYS A 104 16.62 6.06 13.03
C LYS A 104 17.71 6.88 12.34
N ASP A 105 18.98 6.59 12.62
CA ASP A 105 20.13 7.24 11.98
C ASP A 105 20.27 6.85 10.50
N GLU A 106 19.98 5.60 10.14
CA GLU A 106 20.00 5.14 8.74
C GLU A 106 18.81 5.68 7.94
N MET A 107 17.66 5.92 8.59
CA MET A 107 16.48 6.50 7.93
C MET A 107 16.61 8.01 7.69
N MET A 108 17.51 8.70 8.39
CA MET A 108 17.75 10.12 8.14
C MET A 108 18.50 10.29 6.82
N ALA A 109 17.80 10.84 5.82
CA ALA A 109 18.43 11.27 4.58
C ALA A 109 19.46 12.36 4.89
N ARG A 110 20.74 12.04 4.73
CA ARG A 110 21.81 13.03 4.75
C ARG A 110 21.70 13.82 3.45
N LEU A 111 21.14 15.02 3.53
CA LEU A 111 21.23 16.01 2.46
C LEU A 111 22.64 16.60 2.55
N ASP A 112 23.57 16.07 1.74
CA ASP A 112 24.85 16.72 1.43
C ASP A 112 24.67 17.64 0.23
#